data_AF-A0A7M7J872-F1
#
_entry.id   AF-A0A7M7J872-F1
#
_cell.length_a   1.000
_cell.length_b   1.000
_cell.length_c   1.000
_cell.angle_alpha   90.00
_cell.angle_beta   90.00
_cell.angle_gamma   90.00
#
_symmetry.space_group_name_H-M   'P 1'
#
loop_
_entity.id
_entity.type
_entity.pdbx_description
1 polymer ?
#
loop_
_entity_poly.entity_id
_entity_poly.type
_entity_poly.pdbx_seq_one_letter_code
_entity_poly.pdbx_strand_id
1 'polypeptide(L)'
;MIMVLTCQVYYRTKDLEVFICEYFNGSLLSEVLAEGVIQPHVAMKIISQVAFAICSIHNMGMIFRGVAPQNILVDAEGNIRLFDFQFATDKEWSFYPTGFLPYMAPEMIEGKKSYGPEVDYWALGILMYELTVRHSPLSVFCRIVGLEDIRDPEYSMLLLDHMPIRLPGNIDPNARALMRELLHDNPRLRIGCRRRGFEELKNHPYFDGVAWETYLVSPGKTNAFNKTL
;
A
#
# COMPACT_ATOMS: atom_id res chain seq x y z
N MET A 1 -2.21 3.47 17.68
CA MET A 1 -0.83 3.43 17.19
C MET A 1 -0.75 4.30 15.96
N ILE A 2 0.20 5.23 15.86
CA ILE A 2 0.35 6.02 14.63
C ILE A 2 1.04 5.11 13.60
N MET A 3 0.45 4.94 12.41
CA MET A 3 0.97 4.06 11.34
C MET A 3 1.57 4.84 10.17
N VAL A 4 1.68 6.15 10.31
CA VAL A 4 2.30 7.06 9.36
C VAL A 4 3.47 7.74 10.06
N LEU A 5 4.58 7.92 9.37
CA LEU A 5 5.72 8.66 9.90
C LEU A 5 5.37 10.16 9.98
N THR A 6 5.44 10.73 11.17
CA THR A 6 5.09 12.14 11.39
C THR A 6 6.30 13.05 11.14
N CYS A 7 6.10 14.08 10.32
CA CYS A 7 7.03 15.18 10.18
C CYS A 7 6.91 16.10 11.39
N GLN A 8 8.01 16.31 12.10
CA GLN A 8 8.07 17.16 13.30
C GLN A 8 8.47 18.59 12.94
N VAL A 9 9.37 18.74 11.97
CA VAL A 9 9.87 20.05 11.55
C VAL A 9 10.09 20.09 10.05
N TYR A 10 9.67 21.19 9.42
CA TYR A 10 9.95 21.50 8.03
C TYR A 10 10.81 22.76 7.93
N TYR A 11 11.91 22.66 7.18
CA TYR A 11 12.76 23.79 6.84
C TYR A 11 12.86 23.91 5.32
N ARG A 12 12.84 25.15 4.83
CA ARG A 12 13.02 25.47 3.41
C ARG A 12 14.09 26.53 3.24
N THR A 13 15.05 26.28 2.37
CA THR A 13 15.98 27.28 1.84
C THR A 13 15.67 27.53 0.36
N LYS A 14 16.50 28.33 -0.32
CA LYS A 14 16.37 28.53 -1.77
C LYS A 14 16.57 27.23 -2.55
N ASP A 15 17.46 26.36 -2.09
CA ASP A 15 17.94 25.19 -2.84
C ASP A 15 17.60 23.85 -2.16
N LEU A 16 16.97 23.87 -0.97
CA LEU A 16 16.73 22.67 -0.18
C LEU A 16 15.38 22.71 0.54
N GLU A 17 14.69 21.59 0.50
CA GLU A 17 13.54 21.29 1.37
C GLU A 17 13.95 20.15 2.32
N VAL A 18 13.84 20.39 3.63
CA VAL A 18 14.24 19.45 4.67
C VAL A 18 13.03 19.11 5.53
N PHE A 19 12.76 17.82 5.65
CA PHE A 19 11.73 17.27 6.53
C PHE A 19 12.42 16.48 7.63
N ILE A 20 12.26 16.91 8.88
CA ILE A 20 12.75 16.21 10.06
C ILE A 20 11.57 15.43 10.64
N CYS A 21 11.63 14.11 10.55
CA CYS A 21 10.57 13.21 10.98
C CYS A 21 10.91 12.52 12.30
N GLU A 22 9.90 11.92 12.94
CA GLU A 22 10.13 11.01 14.05
C GLU A 22 11.09 9.88 13.62
N TYR A 23 11.96 9.44 14.53
CA TYR A 23 12.78 8.27 14.30
C TYR A 23 11.95 7.01 14.53
N PHE A 24 11.93 6.11 13.55
CA PHE A 24 11.36 4.78 13.65
C PHE A 24 12.47 3.76 13.54
N ASN A 25 12.63 2.90 14.56
CA ASN A 25 13.67 1.87 14.59
C ASN A 25 13.25 0.64 13.76
N GLY A 26 13.26 0.79 12.45
CA GLY A 26 12.92 -0.28 11.51
C GLY A 26 13.69 -0.16 10.21
N SER A 27 13.54 -1.18 9.37
CA SER A 27 14.13 -1.26 8.03
C SER A 27 13.08 -1.05 6.95
N LEU A 28 13.51 -0.79 5.72
CA LEU A 28 12.56 -0.77 4.59
C LEU A 28 12.00 -2.18 4.39
N LEU A 29 10.69 -2.29 4.19
CA LEU A 29 10.07 -3.58 3.90
C LEU A 29 10.64 -4.22 2.63
N SER A 30 11.10 -3.41 1.67
CA SER A 30 11.82 -3.88 0.48
C SER A 30 13.13 -4.60 0.82
N GLU A 31 13.87 -4.13 1.82
CA GLU A 31 15.12 -4.76 2.27
C GLU A 31 14.82 -6.08 2.99
N VAL A 32 13.82 -6.07 3.88
CA VAL A 32 13.38 -7.28 4.61
C VAL A 32 12.91 -8.38 3.64
N LEU A 33 12.20 -8.01 2.56
CA LEU A 33 11.78 -8.94 1.51
C LEU A 33 12.96 -9.54 0.72
N ALA A 34 14.01 -8.74 0.50
CA ALA A 34 15.22 -9.19 -0.18
C ALA A 34 16.01 -10.19 0.67
N GLU A 35 16.05 -9.99 2.00
CA GLU A 35 16.80 -10.84 2.93
C GLU A 35 16.17 -12.22 3.15
N GLY A 36 14.84 -12.35 3.09
CA GLY A 36 14.22 -13.63 3.45
C GLY A 36 12.73 -13.78 3.22
N VAL A 37 12.19 -14.81 3.86
CA VAL A 37 10.75 -15.13 3.86
C VAL A 37 10.10 -14.49 5.07
N ILE A 38 9.05 -13.70 4.84
CA ILE A 38 8.22 -13.16 5.91
C ILE A 38 7.22 -14.23 6.34
N GLN A 39 7.16 -14.49 7.64
CA GLN A 39 6.24 -15.49 8.18
C GLN A 39 4.78 -15.05 7.97
N PRO A 40 3.83 -15.97 7.71
CA PRO A 40 2.44 -15.61 7.40
C PRO A 40 1.77 -14.72 8.45
N HIS A 41 2.04 -14.95 9.74
CA HIS A 41 1.48 -14.13 10.82
C HIS A 41 2.05 -12.70 10.82
N VAL A 42 3.33 -12.52 10.46
CA VAL A 42 3.95 -11.19 10.31
C VAL A 42 3.39 -10.50 9.07
N ALA A 43 3.22 -11.21 7.97
CA ALA A 43 2.58 -10.67 6.76
C ALA A 43 1.15 -10.19 7.03
N MET A 44 0.35 -10.99 7.76
CA MET A 44 -0.99 -10.59 8.20
C MET A 44 -0.96 -9.32 9.05
N LYS A 45 -0.03 -9.25 10.02
CA LYS A 45 0.16 -8.07 10.87
C LYS A 45 0.52 -6.83 10.05
N ILE A 46 1.44 -6.94 9.09
CA ILE A 46 1.81 -5.85 8.17
C ILE A 46 0.60 -5.40 7.35
N ILE A 47 -0.07 -6.33 6.66
CA ILE A 47 -1.22 -6.02 5.79
C ILE A 47 -2.36 -5.38 6.58
N SER A 48 -2.65 -5.85 7.80
CA SER A 48 -3.70 -5.26 8.63
C SER A 48 -3.39 -3.81 9.02
N GLN A 49 -2.13 -3.50 9.35
CA GLN A 49 -1.71 -2.14 9.68
C GLN A 49 -1.71 -1.23 8.44
N VAL A 50 -1.22 -1.71 7.29
CA VAL A 50 -1.27 -0.93 6.04
C VAL A 50 -2.72 -0.65 5.65
N ALA A 51 -3.62 -1.63 5.76
CA ALA A 51 -5.05 -1.44 5.48
C ALA A 51 -5.68 -0.37 6.39
N PHE A 52 -5.37 -0.41 7.69
CA PHE A 52 -5.83 0.60 8.64
C PHE A 52 -5.27 1.99 8.36
N ALA A 53 -3.98 2.07 7.98
CA ALA A 53 -3.33 3.32 7.60
C ALA A 53 -3.97 3.92 6.34
N ILE A 54 -4.22 3.11 5.31
CA ILE A 54 -4.95 3.52 4.08
C ILE A 54 -6.32 4.10 4.45
N CYS A 55 -7.11 3.37 5.25
CA CYS A 55 -8.42 3.85 5.69
C CYS A 55 -8.32 5.19 6.44
N SER A 56 -7.32 5.35 7.30
CA SER A 56 -7.07 6.59 8.03
C SER A 56 -6.72 7.75 7.10
N ILE A 57 -5.89 7.51 6.08
CA ILE A 57 -5.52 8.50 5.06
C ILE A 57 -6.74 8.91 4.22
N HIS A 58 -7.56 7.94 3.79
CA HIS A 58 -8.80 8.21 3.05
C HIS A 58 -9.80 9.02 3.87
N ASN A 59 -9.92 8.75 5.17
CA ASN A 59 -10.78 9.53 6.08
C ASN A 59 -10.30 10.98 6.28
N MET A 60 -9.03 11.27 5.99
CA MET A 60 -8.49 12.64 5.95
C MET A 60 -8.75 13.34 4.61
N GLY A 61 -9.41 12.69 3.66
CA GLY A 61 -9.68 13.22 2.32
C GLY A 61 -8.47 13.11 1.38
N MET A 62 -7.51 12.23 1.68
CA MET A 62 -6.32 12.02 0.85
C MET A 62 -6.30 10.62 0.24
N ILE A 63 -5.63 10.50 -0.91
CA ILE A 63 -5.29 9.23 -1.55
C ILE A 63 -3.77 9.07 -1.46
N PHE A 64 -3.26 7.93 -0.99
CA PHE A 64 -1.83 7.76 -0.73
C PHE A 64 -1.02 7.52 -2.02
N ARG A 65 -1.50 6.62 -2.89
CA ARG A 65 -0.90 6.23 -4.19
C ARG A 65 0.55 5.72 -4.13
N GLY A 66 1.09 5.56 -2.93
CA GLY A 66 2.47 5.15 -2.65
C GLY A 66 2.59 3.83 -1.91
N VAL A 67 1.53 3.01 -1.82
CA VAL A 67 1.59 1.71 -1.16
C VAL A 67 2.56 0.80 -1.92
N ALA A 68 3.75 0.60 -1.37
CA ALA A 68 4.76 -0.34 -1.85
C ALA A 68 5.80 -0.59 -0.75
N PRO A 69 6.57 -1.70 -0.79
CA PRO A 69 7.62 -2.00 0.18
C PRO A 69 8.66 -0.89 0.36
N GLN A 70 8.87 -0.07 -0.67
CA GLN A 70 9.78 1.07 -0.66
C GLN A 70 9.31 2.21 0.26
N ASN A 71 8.00 2.32 0.52
CA ASN A 71 7.39 3.39 1.33
C ASN A 71 6.84 2.86 2.67
N ILE A 72 7.31 1.67 3.10
CA ILE A 72 6.90 1.03 4.35
C ILE A 72 8.16 0.71 5.16
N LEU A 73 8.29 1.32 6.34
CA LEU A 73 9.24 0.88 7.36
C LEU A 73 8.60 -0.21 8.22
N VAL A 74 9.38 -1.19 8.64
CA VAL A 74 8.96 -2.28 9.53
C VAL A 74 10.00 -2.53 10.62
N ASP A 75 9.55 -2.62 11.88
CA ASP A 75 10.43 -2.95 13.03
C ASP A 75 10.53 -4.47 13.26
N ALA A 76 11.34 -4.87 14.25
CA ALA A 76 11.57 -6.28 14.60
C ALA A 76 10.29 -6.98 15.09
N GLU A 77 9.32 -6.22 15.60
CA GLU A 77 8.03 -6.70 16.06
C GLU A 77 6.96 -6.75 14.94
N GLY A 78 7.28 -6.28 13.73
CA GLY A 78 6.36 -6.22 12.59
C GLY A 78 5.36 -5.07 12.66
N ASN A 79 5.62 -4.02 13.44
CA ASN A 79 4.87 -2.77 13.36
C ASN A 79 5.37 -1.94 12.17
N ILE A 80 4.48 -1.19 11.53
CA ILE A 80 4.81 -0.44 10.32
C ILE A 80 4.68 1.06 10.49
N ARG A 81 5.44 1.79 9.67
CA ARG A 81 5.20 3.21 9.35
C ARG A 81 5.18 3.40 7.84
N LEU A 82 4.05 3.89 7.32
CA LEU A 82 4.01 4.47 5.98
C LEU A 82 4.78 5.78 5.99
N PHE A 83 5.59 6.00 4.98
CA PHE A 83 6.31 7.26 4.80
C PHE A 83 6.32 7.65 3.32
N ASP A 84 6.89 8.81 3.03
CA ASP A 84 7.00 9.37 1.68
C ASP A 84 5.65 9.53 0.96
N PHE A 85 5.03 10.68 1.21
CA PHE A 85 3.74 11.08 0.64
C PHE A 85 3.91 11.84 -0.69
N GLN A 86 5.04 11.71 -1.38
CA GLN A 86 5.27 12.40 -2.67
C GLN A 86 4.22 12.05 -3.73
N PHE A 87 3.64 10.85 -3.65
CA PHE A 87 2.58 10.40 -4.53
C PHE A 87 1.18 10.75 -4.03
N ALA A 88 1.02 11.28 -2.81
CA ALA A 88 -0.31 11.51 -2.26
C ALA A 88 -1.04 12.65 -3.00
N THR A 89 -2.37 12.70 -2.87
CA THR A 89 -3.18 13.84 -3.32
C THR A 89 -4.39 14.01 -2.42
N ASP A 90 -4.82 15.25 -2.23
CA ASP A 90 -6.06 15.66 -1.58
C ASP A 90 -7.24 15.79 -2.58
N LYS A 91 -6.98 15.52 -3.87
CA LYS A 91 -8.02 15.49 -4.88
C LYS A 91 -8.81 14.21 -4.75
N GLU A 92 -10.13 14.34 -4.78
CA GLU A 92 -11.05 13.20 -4.81
C GLU A 92 -10.80 12.29 -6.02
N TRP A 93 -10.29 12.87 -7.13
CA TRP A 93 -10.05 12.19 -8.38
C TRP A 93 -8.76 12.67 -9.08
N SER A 94 -8.04 11.78 -9.75
CA SER A 94 -6.85 12.10 -10.55
C SER A 94 -6.85 11.38 -11.90
N PHE A 95 -6.11 11.93 -12.86
CA PHE A 95 -5.98 11.42 -14.24
C PHE A 95 -4.56 10.94 -14.58
N TYR A 96 -3.57 11.29 -13.75
CA TYR A 96 -2.17 11.01 -14.04
C TYR A 96 -1.77 9.68 -13.39
N PRO A 97 -1.20 8.72 -14.15
CA PRO A 97 -0.56 7.55 -13.56
C PRO A 97 0.53 8.02 -12.59
N THR A 98 0.51 7.54 -11.36
CA THR A 98 1.43 7.98 -10.29
C THR A 98 1.63 6.82 -9.31
N GLY A 99 2.84 6.66 -8.77
CA GLY A 99 3.18 5.59 -7.83
C GLY A 99 4.24 4.65 -8.37
N PHE A 100 4.42 3.51 -7.70
CA PHE A 100 5.32 2.46 -8.14
C PHE A 100 4.65 1.60 -9.21
N LEU A 101 5.29 1.47 -10.37
CA LEU A 101 4.77 0.77 -11.53
C LEU A 101 4.11 -0.59 -11.18
N PRO A 102 4.74 -1.53 -10.45
CA PRO A 102 4.12 -2.84 -10.15
C PRO A 102 2.83 -2.77 -9.31
N TYR A 103 2.59 -1.63 -8.66
CA TYR A 103 1.51 -1.39 -7.71
C TYR A 103 0.38 -0.53 -8.28
N MET A 104 0.53 -0.01 -9.51
CA MET A 104 -0.51 0.78 -10.16
C MET A 104 -1.75 -0.07 -10.48
N ALA A 105 -2.92 0.48 -10.22
CA ALA A 105 -4.20 -0.16 -10.54
C ALA A 105 -4.54 0.00 -12.03
N PRO A 106 -5.29 -0.94 -12.65
CA PRO A 106 -5.60 -0.91 -14.08
C PRO A 106 -6.25 0.41 -14.54
N GLU A 107 -7.14 0.98 -13.73
CA GLU A 107 -7.81 2.25 -14.02
C GLU A 107 -6.87 3.46 -14.03
N MET A 108 -5.70 3.36 -13.39
CA MET A 108 -4.66 4.40 -13.47
C MET A 108 -3.93 4.36 -14.82
N ILE A 109 -3.94 3.19 -15.47
CA ILE A 109 -3.19 2.88 -16.69
C ILE A 109 -4.03 3.14 -17.94
N GLU A 110 -5.33 2.85 -17.89
CA GLU A 110 -6.27 3.05 -19.00
C GLU A 110 -6.33 4.51 -19.50
N GLY A 111 -5.84 5.49 -18.71
CA GLY A 111 -5.59 6.89 -19.10
C GLY A 111 -6.82 7.73 -19.49
N LYS A 112 -8.00 7.11 -19.58
CA LYS A 112 -9.25 7.73 -20.07
C LYS A 112 -10.25 8.06 -18.98
N LYS A 113 -10.05 7.55 -17.76
CA LYS A 113 -10.97 7.71 -16.63
C LYS A 113 -10.22 8.32 -15.46
N SER A 114 -10.90 9.16 -14.70
CA SER A 114 -10.42 9.54 -13.40
C SER A 114 -10.48 8.35 -12.45
N TYR A 115 -9.47 8.17 -11.60
CA TYR A 115 -9.45 7.19 -10.54
C TYR A 115 -9.54 7.85 -9.17
N GLY A 116 -10.06 7.13 -8.18
CA GLY A 116 -10.25 7.58 -6.81
C GLY A 116 -9.45 6.75 -5.79
N PRO A 117 -9.86 6.75 -4.50
CA PRO A 117 -9.14 6.09 -3.41
C PRO A 117 -9.01 4.55 -3.53
N GLU A 118 -9.83 3.93 -4.36
CA GLU A 118 -9.80 2.49 -4.69
C GLU A 118 -8.42 1.95 -5.10
N VAL A 119 -7.53 2.80 -5.61
CA VAL A 119 -6.21 2.41 -6.12
C VAL A 119 -5.29 1.94 -4.99
N ASP A 120 -5.46 2.48 -3.78
CA ASP A 120 -4.66 2.07 -2.62
C ASP A 120 -5.02 0.65 -2.17
N TYR A 121 -6.28 0.23 -2.32
CA TYR A 121 -6.70 -1.14 -2.01
C TYR A 121 -6.22 -2.15 -3.06
N TRP A 122 -6.09 -1.75 -4.32
CA TRP A 122 -5.40 -2.57 -5.32
C TRP A 122 -3.94 -2.77 -4.96
N ALA A 123 -3.24 -1.67 -4.65
CA ALA A 123 -1.83 -1.70 -4.27
C ALA A 123 -1.60 -2.52 -2.98
N LEU A 124 -2.56 -2.52 -2.03
CA LEU A 124 -2.56 -3.43 -0.88
C LEU A 124 -2.63 -4.91 -1.31
N GLY A 125 -3.42 -5.24 -2.33
CA GLY A 125 -3.49 -6.58 -2.91
C GLY A 125 -2.18 -7.02 -3.56
N ILE A 126 -1.51 -6.11 -4.28
CA ILE A 126 -0.17 -6.35 -4.84
C ILE A 126 0.86 -6.54 -3.72
N LEU A 127 0.83 -5.71 -2.68
CA LEU A 127 1.70 -5.86 -1.51
C LEU A 127 1.50 -7.23 -0.85
N MET A 128 0.26 -7.64 -0.65
CA MET A 128 -0.09 -8.94 -0.07
C MET A 128 0.42 -10.10 -0.93
N TYR A 129 0.31 -9.99 -2.26
CA TYR A 129 0.90 -10.94 -3.18
C TYR A 129 2.42 -11.01 -3.02
N GLU A 130 3.09 -9.86 -3.00
CA GLU A 130 4.55 -9.80 -2.90
C GLU A 130 5.08 -10.32 -1.56
N LEU A 131 4.40 -10.06 -0.45
CA LEU A 131 4.71 -10.68 0.86
C LEU A 131 4.61 -12.20 0.82
N THR A 132 3.72 -12.75 -0.01
CA THR A 132 3.48 -14.21 -0.10
C THR A 132 4.40 -14.88 -1.13
N VAL A 133 4.65 -14.24 -2.26
CA VAL A 133 5.35 -14.80 -3.43
C VAL A 133 6.80 -14.31 -3.53
N ARG A 134 7.16 -13.29 -2.75
CA ARG A 134 8.46 -12.58 -2.73
C ARG A 134 8.77 -11.72 -3.95
N HIS A 135 7.86 -11.71 -4.92
CA HIS A 135 7.97 -10.94 -6.14
C HIS A 135 6.59 -10.37 -6.47
N SER A 136 6.55 -9.14 -6.99
CA SER A 136 5.31 -8.59 -7.54
C SER A 136 4.80 -9.47 -8.70
N PRO A 137 3.49 -9.45 -9.01
CA PRO A 137 2.96 -10.13 -10.19
C PRO A 137 3.69 -9.73 -11.48
N LEU A 138 4.08 -8.45 -11.61
CA LEU A 138 4.82 -7.94 -12.77
C LEU A 138 6.20 -8.59 -12.89
N SER A 139 6.93 -8.65 -11.77
CA SER A 139 8.23 -9.33 -11.74
C SER A 139 8.12 -10.82 -12.10
N VAL A 140 7.05 -11.50 -11.65
CA VAL A 140 6.79 -12.90 -12.02
C VAL A 140 6.47 -13.02 -13.51
N PHE A 141 5.61 -12.17 -14.04
CA PHE A 141 5.22 -12.18 -15.44
C PHE A 141 6.42 -11.95 -16.36
N CYS A 142 7.24 -10.92 -16.09
CA CYS A 142 8.43 -10.61 -16.88
C CYS A 142 9.42 -11.77 -16.92
N ARG A 143 9.64 -12.47 -15.80
CA ARG A 143 10.46 -13.69 -15.79
C ARG A 143 9.89 -14.80 -16.66
N ILE A 144 8.57 -15.00 -16.66
CA ILE A 144 7.91 -16.02 -17.49
C ILE A 144 8.07 -15.72 -18.98
N VAL A 145 8.00 -14.45 -19.38
CA VAL A 145 8.13 -14.03 -20.78
C VAL A 145 9.57 -13.73 -21.21
N GLY A 146 10.56 -13.91 -20.33
CA GLY A 146 11.98 -13.69 -20.62
C GLY A 146 12.41 -12.23 -20.71
N LEU A 147 11.69 -11.33 -20.03
CA LEU A 147 12.02 -9.91 -19.93
C LEU A 147 12.78 -9.64 -18.63
N GLU A 148 14.05 -9.24 -18.75
CA GLU A 148 14.92 -8.97 -17.59
C GLU A 148 14.97 -7.49 -17.21
N ASP A 149 14.57 -6.60 -18.13
CA ASP A 149 14.78 -5.16 -17.99
C ASP A 149 13.61 -4.39 -18.60
N ILE A 150 12.85 -3.69 -17.75
CA ILE A 150 11.72 -2.85 -18.14
C ILE A 150 12.06 -1.40 -17.82
N ARG A 151 13.03 -0.85 -18.53
CA ARG A 151 13.41 0.58 -18.41
C ARG A 151 12.48 1.51 -19.17
N ASP A 152 11.78 0.99 -20.19
CA ASP A 152 10.85 1.78 -21.00
C ASP A 152 9.49 1.92 -20.27
N PRO A 153 9.07 3.14 -19.90
CA PRO A 153 7.81 3.35 -19.20
C PRO A 153 6.56 3.04 -20.04
N GLU A 154 6.59 3.25 -21.36
CA GLU A 154 5.46 2.95 -22.23
C GLU A 154 5.27 1.44 -22.38
N TYR A 155 6.38 0.71 -22.57
CA TYR A 155 6.37 -0.75 -22.63
C TYR A 155 5.97 -1.37 -21.29
N SER A 156 6.50 -0.83 -20.19
CA SER A 156 6.11 -1.18 -18.82
C SER A 156 4.60 -1.07 -18.60
N MET A 157 4.01 0.00 -19.09
CA MET A 157 2.59 0.29 -18.95
C MET A 157 1.73 -0.70 -19.74
N LEU A 158 2.17 -1.06 -20.96
CA LEU A 158 1.52 -2.09 -21.76
C LEU A 158 1.59 -3.48 -21.10
N LEU A 159 2.72 -3.81 -20.47
CA LEU A 159 2.86 -5.08 -19.76
C LEU A 159 1.87 -5.18 -18.60
N LEU A 160 1.71 -4.10 -17.82
CA LEU A 160 0.73 -4.07 -16.73
C LEU A 160 -0.71 -4.25 -17.22
N ASP A 161 -1.08 -3.59 -18.32
CA ASP A 161 -2.44 -3.66 -18.91
C ASP A 161 -2.81 -5.09 -19.36
N HIS A 162 -1.83 -5.90 -19.71
CA HIS A 162 -2.05 -7.26 -20.23
C HIS A 162 -1.57 -8.39 -19.31
N MET A 163 -1.04 -8.04 -18.13
CA MET A 163 -0.46 -9.02 -17.21
C MET A 163 -1.56 -9.84 -16.51
N PRO A 164 -1.61 -11.17 -16.67
CA PRO A 164 -2.50 -11.99 -15.88
C PRO A 164 -1.97 -12.16 -14.44
N ILE A 165 -2.71 -11.71 -13.44
CA ILE A 165 -2.38 -11.98 -12.04
C ILE A 165 -2.82 -13.41 -11.68
N ARG A 166 -1.86 -14.31 -11.52
CA ARG A 166 -2.11 -15.70 -11.11
C ARG A 166 -1.78 -15.89 -9.64
N LEU A 167 -2.81 -16.14 -8.83
CA LEU A 167 -2.64 -16.44 -7.40
C LEU A 167 -2.15 -17.88 -7.19
N PRO A 168 -1.12 -18.13 -6.36
CA PRO A 168 -0.62 -19.47 -6.12
C PRO A 168 -1.67 -20.41 -5.51
N GLY A 169 -1.63 -21.70 -5.87
CA GLY A 169 -2.55 -22.73 -5.34
C GLY A 169 -2.17 -23.26 -3.95
N ASN A 170 -0.93 -23.05 -3.52
CA ASN A 170 -0.35 -23.60 -2.29
C ASN A 170 -0.24 -22.59 -1.13
N ILE A 171 -0.95 -21.46 -1.21
CA ILE A 171 -1.02 -20.45 -0.15
C ILE A 171 -2.30 -20.63 0.68
N ASP A 172 -2.33 -19.95 1.83
CA ASP A 172 -3.50 -19.86 2.71
C ASP A 172 -4.79 -19.51 1.91
N PRO A 173 -5.88 -20.29 2.05
CA PRO A 173 -7.14 -20.04 1.35
C PRO A 173 -7.77 -18.68 1.64
N ASN A 174 -7.71 -18.20 2.89
CA ASN A 174 -8.19 -16.88 3.28
C ASN A 174 -7.30 -15.79 2.70
N ALA A 175 -5.98 -15.99 2.66
CA ALA A 175 -5.07 -15.06 2.00
C ALA A 175 -5.40 -14.92 0.51
N ARG A 176 -5.61 -16.06 -0.16
CA ARG A 176 -6.01 -16.10 -1.58
C ARG A 176 -7.36 -15.43 -1.79
N ALA A 177 -8.34 -15.67 -0.92
CA ALA A 177 -9.66 -15.06 -1.01
C ALA A 177 -9.57 -13.53 -0.90
N LEU A 178 -8.83 -13.03 0.09
CA LEU A 178 -8.62 -11.59 0.27
C LEU A 178 -7.94 -10.96 -0.94
N MET A 179 -6.89 -11.58 -1.48
CA MET A 179 -6.21 -11.08 -2.69
C MET A 179 -7.16 -10.98 -3.88
N ARG A 180 -8.07 -11.95 -4.08
CA ARG A 180 -9.09 -11.86 -5.15
C ARG A 180 -10.05 -10.69 -4.95
N GLU A 181 -10.40 -10.40 -3.70
CA GLU A 181 -11.31 -9.29 -3.40
C GLU A 181 -10.64 -7.92 -3.49
N LEU A 182 -9.34 -7.82 -3.20
CA LEU A 182 -8.55 -6.58 -3.35
C LEU A 182 -8.19 -6.31 -4.83
N LEU A 183 -7.84 -7.36 -5.57
CA LEU A 183 -7.44 -7.30 -6.98
C LEU A 183 -8.62 -7.45 -7.95
N HIS A 184 -9.76 -6.88 -7.58
CA HIS A 184 -10.94 -6.86 -8.43
C HIS A 184 -10.79 -5.76 -9.51
N ASP A 185 -11.00 -6.09 -10.78
CA ASP A 185 -10.83 -5.17 -11.92
C ASP A 185 -11.75 -3.95 -11.79
N ASN A 186 -13.03 -4.18 -11.49
CA ASN A 186 -13.94 -3.10 -11.15
C ASN A 186 -13.57 -2.50 -9.77
N PRO A 187 -13.12 -1.23 -9.70
CA PRO A 187 -12.61 -0.70 -8.46
C PRO A 187 -13.66 -0.53 -7.37
N ARG A 188 -14.93 -0.31 -7.75
CA ARG A 188 -16.05 -0.20 -6.79
C ARG A 188 -16.42 -1.54 -6.13
N LEU A 189 -15.94 -2.65 -6.70
CA LEU A 189 -16.17 -4.00 -6.16
C LEU A 189 -14.97 -4.50 -5.35
N ARG A 190 -13.91 -3.71 -5.20
CA ARG A 190 -12.80 -4.05 -4.30
C ARG A 190 -13.27 -4.00 -2.85
N ILE A 191 -12.88 -5.00 -2.06
CA ILE A 191 -13.13 -4.98 -0.61
C ILE A 191 -12.48 -3.74 0.00
N GLY A 192 -13.20 -3.04 0.89
CA GLY A 192 -12.82 -1.70 1.36
C GLY A 192 -13.53 -0.55 0.64
N CYS A 193 -13.98 -0.74 -0.61
CA CYS A 193 -14.67 0.28 -1.42
C CYS A 193 -16.18 0.04 -1.55
N ARG A 194 -16.66 -1.13 -1.13
CA ARG A 194 -18.08 -1.52 -1.20
C ARG A 194 -18.92 -0.81 -0.15
N ARG A 195 -20.20 -1.16 -0.06
CA ARG A 195 -21.20 -0.50 0.80
C ARG A 195 -20.79 -0.38 2.27
N ARG A 196 -20.11 -1.38 2.86
CA ARG A 196 -19.65 -1.31 4.26
C ARG A 196 -18.18 -0.86 4.39
N GLY A 197 -17.53 -0.51 3.28
CA GLY A 197 -16.19 0.07 3.26
C GLY A 197 -15.16 -0.79 3.99
N PHE A 198 -14.35 -0.13 4.82
CA PHE A 198 -13.29 -0.76 5.63
C PHE A 198 -13.80 -1.84 6.60
N GLU A 199 -15.08 -1.80 7.02
CA GLU A 199 -15.65 -2.85 7.88
C GLU A 199 -15.66 -4.22 7.19
N GLU A 200 -15.81 -4.28 5.87
CA GLU A 200 -15.72 -5.57 5.14
C GLU A 200 -14.33 -6.15 5.26
N LEU A 201 -13.32 -5.28 5.15
CA LEU A 201 -11.91 -5.63 5.23
C LEU A 201 -11.56 -6.17 6.63
N LYS A 202 -12.00 -5.48 7.70
CA LYS A 202 -11.78 -5.94 9.08
C LYS A 202 -12.40 -7.30 9.38
N ASN A 203 -13.57 -7.57 8.82
CA ASN A 203 -14.33 -8.80 9.06
C ASN A 203 -13.95 -9.95 8.12
N HIS A 204 -12.99 -9.75 7.21
CA HIS A 204 -12.55 -10.80 6.30
C HIS A 204 -11.81 -11.91 7.09
N PRO A 205 -12.08 -13.22 6.84
CA PRO A 205 -11.49 -14.33 7.60
C PRO A 205 -9.95 -14.38 7.65
N TYR A 206 -9.28 -13.72 6.71
CA TYR A 206 -7.82 -13.56 6.73
C TYR A 206 -7.32 -12.79 7.95
N PHE A 207 -8.13 -11.89 8.52
CA PHE A 207 -7.75 -11.10 9.70
C PHE A 207 -8.34 -11.65 11.00
N ASP A 208 -8.71 -12.94 11.03
CA ASP A 208 -9.15 -13.58 12.26
C ASP A 208 -8.06 -13.47 13.34
N GLY A 209 -8.46 -13.03 14.53
CA GLY A 209 -7.55 -12.75 15.64
C GLY A 209 -6.82 -11.40 15.61
N VAL A 210 -7.01 -10.56 14.60
CA VAL A 210 -6.46 -9.18 14.60
C VAL A 210 -7.26 -8.29 15.56
N ALA A 211 -6.58 -7.77 16.59
CA ALA A 211 -7.17 -6.85 17.57
C ALA A 211 -7.15 -5.39 17.04
N TRP A 212 -8.06 -5.08 16.12
CA TRP A 212 -8.16 -3.77 15.45
C TRP A 212 -8.30 -2.58 16.42
N GLU A 213 -8.84 -2.79 17.61
CA GLU A 213 -9.02 -1.76 18.64
C GLU A 213 -7.68 -1.21 19.14
N THR A 214 -6.63 -2.04 19.11
CA THR A 214 -5.28 -1.62 19.52
C THR A 214 -4.69 -0.58 18.57
N TYR A 215 -5.18 -0.53 17.32
CA TYR A 215 -4.74 0.44 16.32
C TYR A 215 -5.29 1.84 16.59
N LEU A 216 -6.48 1.93 17.20
CA LEU A 216 -7.14 3.19 17.58
C LEU A 216 -6.50 3.87 18.79
N VAL A 217 -5.74 3.13 19.62
CA VAL A 217 -5.12 3.68 20.83
C VAL A 217 -3.94 4.57 20.45
N SER A 218 -4.17 5.88 20.38
CA SER A 218 -3.10 6.86 20.29
C SER A 218 -2.25 6.84 21.58
N PRO A 219 -0.91 6.80 21.52
CA PRO A 219 -0.10 7.23 22.66
C PRO A 219 -0.52 8.66 22.99
N GLY A 220 -0.75 8.95 24.28
CA GLY A 220 -1.51 10.10 24.73
C GLY A 220 -1.16 11.45 24.07
N LYS A 221 -2.20 12.24 23.83
CA LYS A 221 -2.22 13.70 23.70
C LYS A 221 -0.85 14.40 23.52
N THR A 222 -0.54 14.77 22.29
CA THR A 222 0.03 16.10 22.01
C THR A 222 -0.75 16.72 20.87
N ASN A 223 -1.65 17.64 21.23
CA ASN A 223 -2.21 18.62 20.31
C ASN A 223 -1.05 19.38 19.66
N ALA A 224 -0.84 19.19 18.35
CA ALA A 224 0.06 20.04 17.57
C ALA A 224 -0.47 20.37 16.16
N PHE A 225 -1.76 20.14 15.89
CA PHE A 225 -2.44 20.78 14.76
C PHE A 225 -3.17 22.03 15.23
N ASN A 226 -2.41 23.01 15.73
CA ASN A 226 -2.89 24.38 15.70
C ASN A 226 -2.68 24.90 14.28
N LYS A 227 -3.80 25.02 13.56
CA LYS A 227 -3.95 25.81 12.35
C LYS A 227 -3.40 27.22 12.58
N THR A 228 -2.27 27.57 11.96
CA THR A 228 -2.05 28.90 11.36
C THR A 228 -0.84 28.87 10.46
N LEU A 229 -1.06 28.96 9.15
CA LEU A 229 -0.38 29.84 8.20
C LEU A 229 -1.38 30.14 7.08
#